data_AF-A0A851JUX8-F1
#
_entry.id   AF-A0A851JUX8-F1
#
_cell.length_a   1.000
_cell.length_b   1.000
_cell.length_c   1.000
_cell.angle_alpha   90.00
_cell.angle_beta   90.00
_cell.angle_gamma   90.00
#
_symmetry.space_group_name_H-M   'P 1'
#
loop_
_entity.id
_entity.type
_entity.pdbx_description
1 polymer ?
#
loop_
_entity_poly.entity_id
_entity_poly.type
_entity_poly.pdbx_seq_one_letter_code
_entity_poly.pdbx_strand_id
1 'polypeptide(L)'
;ACVCEKNKRVTNCRIDGGRCRCEAIGSGVTVDCSTLTSKCLLMKAEVMGSKSGRREKPKDAFEDTDGLYDPECENSGAFKAKQCNGTTCWCVNTAGVRRTDKHDADLKCNQLVRTMWIIIEMKHAERNSPLNAESLKKFFMDTITSRYQLDARYITSVLYENPYITIDLKQNSSDKSLGGVDIADVAYYFEKDVKGQSIFHNNAGLNVSIDNEPVKLEKTVVYYVDEIGPEFSMKSSTAGIIAVVVVIVIAVVAAIVVLVSSNKGANPTVLLQFGKQQHTCLDS
;
A
#
# COMPACT_ATOMS: atom_id res chain seq x y z
N ALA A 1 -14.56 35.57 -1.14
CA ALA A 1 -13.98 34.33 -0.58
C ALA A 1 -14.95 33.18 -0.87
N CYS A 2 -14.47 31.94 -0.89
CA CYS A 2 -15.28 30.74 -1.13
C CYS A 2 -14.76 29.58 -0.29
N VAL A 3 -15.55 28.51 -0.14
CA VAL A 3 -15.19 27.31 0.62
C VAL A 3 -14.87 26.17 -0.35
N CYS A 4 -13.79 25.45 -0.08
CA CYS A 4 -13.36 24.31 -0.88
C CYS A 4 -13.96 23.01 -0.32
N GLU A 5 -15.20 22.70 -0.71
CA GLU A 5 -15.95 21.55 -0.16
C GLU A 5 -15.21 20.21 -0.26
N LYS A 6 -14.46 20.02 -1.36
CA LYS A 6 -13.74 18.78 -1.65
C LYS A 6 -12.33 18.72 -1.05
N ASN A 7 -11.85 19.78 -0.41
CA ASN A 7 -10.51 19.80 0.18
C ASN A 7 -10.39 20.82 1.32
N LYS A 8 -10.29 20.33 2.56
CA LYS A 8 -10.08 21.16 3.75
C LYS A 8 -8.63 21.63 3.96
N ARG A 9 -7.67 21.12 3.18
CA ARG A 9 -6.23 21.37 3.32
C ARG A 9 -5.74 22.44 2.33
N VAL A 10 -6.46 23.56 2.30
CA VAL A 10 -6.20 24.68 1.38
C VAL A 10 -6.22 26.01 2.11
N THR A 11 -5.61 27.02 1.50
CA THR A 11 -5.58 28.41 1.96
C THR A 11 -5.90 29.36 0.80
N ASN A 12 -6.05 30.66 1.09
CA ASN A 12 -6.15 31.72 0.07
C ASN A 12 -7.28 31.50 -0.96
N CYS A 13 -8.43 30.97 -0.52
CA CYS A 13 -9.56 30.66 -1.37
C CYS A 13 -10.27 31.90 -1.93
N ARG A 14 -10.35 31.99 -3.25
CA ARG A 14 -11.00 33.08 -3.99
C ARG A 14 -11.83 32.56 -5.17
N ILE A 15 -12.85 33.33 -5.53
CA ILE A 15 -13.63 33.06 -6.74
C ILE A 15 -12.87 33.63 -7.93
N ASP A 16 -12.61 32.80 -8.93
CA ASP A 16 -11.91 33.17 -10.15
C ASP A 16 -12.61 32.50 -11.35
N GLY A 17 -13.13 33.33 -12.26
CA GLY A 17 -13.93 32.85 -13.40
C GLY A 17 -15.15 32.02 -12.99
N GLY A 18 -15.82 32.39 -11.90
CA GLY A 18 -17.00 31.68 -11.38
C GLY A 18 -16.69 30.36 -10.64
N ARG A 19 -15.42 29.97 -10.52
CA ARG A 19 -14.99 28.76 -9.80
C ARG A 19 -14.24 29.13 -8.52
N CYS A 20 -14.41 28.32 -7.49
CA CYS A 20 -13.62 28.47 -6.27
C CYS A 20 -12.21 27.89 -6.50
N ARG A 21 -11.19 28.74 -6.41
CA ARG A 21 -9.78 28.35 -6.51
C ARG A 21 -9.08 28.67 -5.20
N CYS A 22 -8.27 27.74 -4.73
CA CYS A 22 -7.50 27.89 -3.49
C CYS A 22 -6.05 27.47 -3.72
N GLU A 23 -5.17 27.75 -2.76
CA GLU A 23 -3.80 27.26 -2.76
C GLU A 23 -3.71 26.01 -1.87
N ALA A 24 -3.15 24.93 -2.41
CA ALA A 24 -2.91 23.72 -1.63
C ALA A 24 -1.81 23.98 -0.58
N ILE A 25 -2.10 23.63 0.68
CA ILE A 25 -1.16 23.81 1.77
C ILE A 25 0.14 23.05 1.45
N GLY A 26 1.25 23.77 1.51
CA GLY A 26 2.59 23.22 1.39
C GLY A 26 3.20 23.17 0.00
N SER A 27 2.39 23.03 -1.04
CA SER A 27 2.89 23.21 -2.42
C SER A 27 2.70 24.65 -2.92
N GLY A 28 1.68 25.37 -2.43
CA GLY A 28 1.25 26.66 -2.99
C GLY A 28 0.59 26.54 -4.36
N VAL A 29 0.40 25.31 -4.88
CA VAL A 29 -0.22 25.07 -6.19
C VAL A 29 -1.70 25.45 -6.12
N THR A 30 -2.18 26.14 -7.14
CA THR A 30 -3.61 26.48 -7.25
C THR A 30 -4.43 25.22 -7.55
N VAL A 31 -5.46 24.96 -6.76
CA VAL A 31 -6.40 23.85 -6.93
C VAL A 31 -7.79 24.37 -7.28
N ASP A 32 -8.50 23.64 -8.14
CA ASP A 32 -9.91 23.88 -8.47
C ASP A 32 -10.79 23.06 -7.52
N CYS A 33 -11.59 23.75 -6.70
CA CYS A 33 -12.43 23.10 -5.70
C CYS A 33 -13.67 22.41 -6.28
N SER A 34 -13.90 22.54 -7.59
CA SER A 34 -14.95 21.80 -8.30
C SER A 34 -14.59 20.35 -8.58
N THR A 35 -13.32 19.94 -8.43
CA THR A 35 -12.87 18.56 -8.61
C THR A 35 -12.18 18.02 -7.35
N LEU A 36 -11.90 16.71 -7.31
CA LEU A 36 -11.04 16.16 -6.26
C LEU A 36 -9.61 16.71 -6.41
N THR A 37 -8.97 17.05 -5.30
CA THR A 37 -7.56 17.45 -5.31
C THR A 37 -6.69 16.20 -5.44
N SER A 38 -5.58 16.29 -6.17
CA SER A 38 -4.72 15.12 -6.39
C SER A 38 -4.11 14.57 -5.09
N LYS A 39 -3.89 13.26 -5.07
CA LYS A 39 -3.26 12.55 -3.95
C LYS A 39 -1.91 13.15 -3.56
N CYS A 40 -1.06 13.52 -4.52
CA CYS A 40 0.27 14.09 -4.22
C CYS A 40 0.17 15.39 -3.41
N LEU A 41 -0.70 16.32 -3.85
CA LEU A 41 -0.89 17.60 -3.15
C LEU A 41 -1.48 17.39 -1.75
N LEU A 42 -2.42 16.46 -1.61
CA LEU A 42 -3.03 16.13 -0.32
C LEU A 42 -2.06 15.45 0.65
N MET A 43 -1.19 14.57 0.15
CA MET A 43 -0.12 13.95 0.93
C MET A 43 0.90 14.99 1.40
N LYS A 44 1.33 15.89 0.52
CA LYS A 44 2.22 17.02 0.87
C LYS A 44 1.63 17.89 1.98
N ALA A 45 0.36 18.26 1.86
CA ALA A 45 -0.34 19.04 2.87
C ALA A 45 -0.43 18.29 4.22
N GLU A 46 -0.64 16.96 4.19
CA GLU A 46 -0.70 16.13 5.39
C GLU A 46 0.61 16.14 6.17
N VAL A 47 1.71 15.92 5.46
CA VAL A 47 3.02 15.81 6.08
C VAL A 47 3.47 17.15 6.65
N MET A 48 3.13 18.26 6.01
CA MET A 48 3.43 19.59 6.55
C MET A 48 2.69 19.89 7.86
N GLY A 49 1.42 19.50 7.98
CA GLY A 49 0.69 19.61 9.26
C GLY A 49 1.31 18.78 10.38
N SER A 50 2.03 17.70 10.03
CA SER A 50 2.68 16.77 10.97
C SER A 50 4.10 17.19 11.42
N LYS A 51 4.68 18.25 10.84
CA LYS A 51 6.05 18.71 11.17
C LYS A 51 6.10 19.68 12.35
N SER A 52 4.98 20.28 12.77
CA SER A 52 4.95 21.21 13.91
C SER A 52 5.29 20.49 15.22
N GLY A 53 6.43 20.83 15.83
CA GLY A 53 6.86 20.30 17.13
C GLY A 53 7.70 19.00 17.12
N ARG A 54 8.10 18.48 15.95
CA ARG A 54 8.98 17.30 15.89
C ARG A 54 10.45 17.67 16.08
N ARG A 55 11.15 16.92 16.94
CA ARG A 55 12.61 16.93 17.11
C ARG A 55 13.29 16.40 15.84
N GLU A 56 14.45 16.94 15.49
CA GLU A 56 15.31 16.37 14.44
C GLU A 56 15.61 14.90 14.75
N LYS A 57 15.39 14.02 13.77
CA LYS A 57 15.72 12.61 13.91
C LYS A 57 17.24 12.41 13.71
N PRO A 58 17.88 11.47 14.42
CA PRO A 58 19.29 11.11 14.18
C PRO A 58 19.55 10.69 12.72
N LYS A 59 20.75 10.94 12.21
CA LYS A 59 21.14 10.68 10.80
C LYS A 59 21.00 9.20 10.38
N ASP A 60 21.10 8.27 11.33
CA ASP A 60 21.01 6.82 11.10
C ASP A 60 19.61 6.25 11.39
N ALA A 61 18.62 7.10 11.64
CA ALA A 61 17.26 6.64 11.92
C ALA A 61 16.62 6.08 10.63
N PHE A 62 16.32 4.78 10.63
CA PHE A 62 15.59 4.14 9.55
C PHE A 62 14.09 4.45 9.70
N GLU A 63 13.53 5.22 8.76
CA GLU A 63 12.09 5.48 8.70
C GLU A 63 11.45 4.58 7.64
N ASP A 64 10.63 3.64 8.10
CA ASP A 64 9.72 2.91 7.23
C ASP A 64 8.64 3.88 6.72
N THR A 65 8.84 4.35 5.49
CA THR A 65 8.04 5.41 4.84
C THR A 65 7.15 4.84 3.73
N ASP A 66 6.84 3.54 3.79
CA ASP A 66 6.16 2.84 2.69
C ASP A 66 4.66 3.23 2.53
N GLY A 67 4.16 4.20 3.31
CA GLY A 67 2.79 4.73 3.19
C GLY A 67 2.68 6.26 3.07
N LEU A 68 3.27 7.02 3.99
CA LEU A 68 3.16 8.49 4.04
C LEU A 68 4.55 9.13 4.10
N TYR A 69 4.91 9.88 3.06
CA TYR A 69 6.15 10.65 2.93
C TYR A 69 5.85 12.04 2.37
N ASP A 70 6.81 12.96 2.44
CA ASP A 70 6.70 14.31 1.83
C ASP A 70 6.98 14.22 0.32
N PRO A 71 5.97 14.24 -0.57
CA PRO A 71 6.17 13.87 -1.96
C PRO A 71 6.49 15.09 -2.83
N GLU A 72 7.42 14.97 -3.76
CA GLU A 72 7.57 15.95 -4.84
C GLU A 72 6.44 15.82 -5.86
N CYS A 73 5.71 16.92 -6.05
CA CYS A 73 4.61 17.01 -6.99
C CYS A 73 4.97 17.94 -8.15
N GLU A 74 4.43 17.67 -9.33
CA GLU A 74 4.35 18.62 -10.43
C GLU A 74 3.27 19.68 -10.18
N ASN A 75 3.28 20.77 -10.94
CA ASN A 75 2.23 21.81 -10.87
C ASN A 75 0.85 21.30 -11.29
N SER A 76 0.79 20.21 -12.05
CA SER A 76 -0.43 19.46 -12.38
C SER A 76 -1.03 18.74 -11.16
N GLY A 77 -0.25 18.61 -10.08
CA GLY A 77 -0.57 17.79 -8.92
C GLY A 77 -0.17 16.32 -9.07
N ALA A 78 0.42 15.91 -10.20
CA ALA A 78 0.96 14.55 -10.36
C ALA A 78 2.21 14.35 -9.50
N PHE A 79 2.50 13.09 -9.13
CA PHE A 79 3.79 12.75 -8.53
C PHE A 79 4.90 12.91 -9.56
N LYS A 80 6.05 13.47 -9.15
CA LYS A 80 7.27 13.24 -9.92
C LYS A 80 7.65 11.77 -9.83
N ALA A 81 8.10 11.17 -10.93
CA ALA A 81 8.45 9.75 -10.99
C ALA A 81 9.54 9.35 -9.99
N LYS A 82 10.48 10.28 -9.72
CA LYS A 82 11.52 10.13 -8.70
C LYS A 82 11.11 10.88 -7.43
N GLN A 83 11.23 10.20 -6.30
CA GLN A 83 11.03 10.75 -4.97
C GLN A 83 12.31 10.58 -4.15
N CYS A 84 12.64 11.54 -3.30
CA CYS A 84 13.84 11.52 -2.49
C CYS A 84 13.58 12.01 -1.07
N ASN A 85 14.27 11.41 -0.11
CA ASN A 85 14.38 11.89 1.27
C ASN A 85 15.87 11.94 1.64
N GLY A 86 16.42 13.14 1.73
CA GLY A 86 17.87 13.35 1.84
C GLY A 86 18.61 12.80 0.61
N THR A 87 19.56 11.91 0.83
CA THR A 87 20.34 11.25 -0.24
C THR A 87 19.68 9.98 -0.78
N THR A 88 18.57 9.54 -0.18
CA THR A 88 17.90 8.29 -0.53
C THR A 88 16.72 8.55 -1.46
N CYS A 89 16.72 7.95 -2.65
CA CYS A 89 15.70 8.13 -3.67
C CYS A 89 15.06 6.79 -4.10
N TRP A 90 13.83 6.86 -4.62
CA TRP A 90 13.10 5.71 -5.17
C TRP A 90 12.17 6.17 -6.30
N CYS A 91 11.74 5.25 -7.16
CA CYS A 91 10.73 5.54 -8.17
C CYS A 91 9.32 5.22 -7.65
N VAL A 92 8.33 6.02 -8.06
CA VAL A 92 6.93 5.87 -7.70
C VAL A 92 6.02 5.81 -8.92
N ASN A 93 4.85 5.20 -8.76
CA ASN A 93 3.77 5.18 -9.77
C ASN A 93 2.88 6.42 -9.70
N THR A 94 1.88 6.51 -10.59
CA THR A 94 0.90 7.59 -10.57
C THR A 94 0.11 7.68 -9.27
N ALA A 95 0.02 6.60 -8.49
CA ALA A 95 -0.58 6.58 -7.15
C ALA A 95 0.41 6.95 -6.03
N GLY A 96 1.66 7.31 -6.35
CA GLY A 96 2.69 7.69 -5.39
C GLY A 96 3.30 6.53 -4.60
N VAL A 97 3.05 5.28 -5.01
CA VAL A 97 3.53 4.07 -4.35
C VAL A 97 4.89 3.69 -4.93
N ARG A 98 5.82 3.34 -4.04
CA ARG A 98 7.19 2.93 -4.39
C ARG A 98 7.16 1.67 -5.25
N ARG A 99 7.91 1.69 -6.36
CA ARG A 99 8.07 0.56 -7.28
C ARG A 99 9.50 0.05 -7.40
N THR A 100 10.45 0.66 -6.71
CA THR A 100 11.87 0.27 -6.77
C THR A 100 12.47 0.17 -5.38
N ASP A 101 13.62 -0.49 -5.27
CA ASP A 101 14.47 -0.31 -4.10
C ASP A 101 14.87 1.16 -3.93
N LYS A 102 15.23 1.49 -2.69
CA LYS A 102 15.80 2.77 -2.33
C LYS A 102 17.28 2.78 -2.77
N HIS A 103 17.66 3.80 -3.53
CA HIS A 103 19.00 4.03 -4.06
C HIS A 103 19.48 5.43 -3.71
N ASP A 104 20.67 5.80 -4.16
CA ASP A 104 21.20 7.15 -4.02
C ASP A 104 20.55 8.14 -5.02
N ALA A 105 21.10 9.36 -5.04
CA ALA A 105 20.65 10.45 -5.90
C ALA A 105 20.89 10.19 -7.40
N ASP A 106 21.64 9.18 -7.82
CA ASP A 106 21.88 8.89 -9.23
C ASP A 106 20.78 8.04 -9.87
N LEU A 107 19.87 7.48 -9.06
CA LEU A 107 18.69 6.74 -9.53
C LEU A 107 17.92 7.52 -10.61
N LYS A 108 17.64 6.85 -11.73
CA LYS A 108 16.88 7.40 -12.86
C LYS A 108 15.49 6.78 -12.90
N CYS A 109 14.47 7.63 -12.81
CA CYS A 109 13.08 7.25 -12.99
C CYS A 109 12.56 7.90 -14.28
N ASN A 110 12.81 7.25 -15.41
CA ASN A 110 12.59 7.84 -16.75
C ASN A 110 11.12 8.07 -17.09
N GLN A 111 10.21 7.35 -16.42
CA GLN A 111 8.78 7.45 -16.65
C GLN A 111 7.98 7.29 -15.36
N LEU A 112 6.87 8.03 -15.29
CA LEU A 112 5.85 7.84 -14.28
C LEU A 112 4.89 6.74 -14.74
N VAL A 113 5.07 5.52 -14.22
CA VAL A 113 4.25 4.37 -14.63
C VAL A 113 2.85 4.51 -14.07
N ARG A 114 1.86 4.25 -14.93
CA ARG A 114 0.44 4.30 -14.61
C ARG A 114 0.02 3.13 -13.72
N THR A 115 -0.67 3.47 -12.64
CA THR A 115 -1.45 2.52 -11.85
C THR A 115 -2.81 2.32 -12.52
N MET A 116 -2.98 1.18 -13.18
CA MET A 116 -4.18 0.89 -13.98
C MET A 116 -5.30 0.21 -13.20
N TRP A 117 -4.98 -0.45 -12.09
CA TRP A 117 -5.95 -1.17 -11.27
C TRP A 117 -5.65 -0.99 -9.78
N ILE A 118 -6.67 -0.59 -9.02
CA ILE A 118 -6.62 -0.46 -7.57
C ILE A 118 -7.66 -1.40 -6.98
N ILE A 119 -7.23 -2.20 -6.01
CA ILE A 119 -8.07 -3.15 -5.27
C ILE A 119 -8.19 -2.61 -3.84
N ILE A 120 -9.40 -2.26 -3.43
CA ILE A 120 -9.68 -1.82 -2.06
C ILE A 120 -10.33 -2.99 -1.34
N GLU A 121 -9.61 -3.58 -0.40
CA GLU A 121 -10.10 -4.68 0.43
C GLU A 121 -10.41 -4.15 1.83
N MET A 122 -11.62 -4.42 2.31
CA MET A 122 -12.07 -4.07 3.64
C MET A 122 -12.54 -5.30 4.38
N LYS A 123 -12.26 -5.35 5.68
CA LYS A 123 -12.81 -6.34 6.61
C LYS A 123 -13.72 -5.62 7.58
N HIS A 124 -14.97 -6.07 7.70
CA HIS A 124 -15.87 -5.60 8.76
C HIS A 124 -15.77 -6.47 10.02
N ALA A 125 -16.22 -5.92 11.15
CA ALA A 125 -16.31 -6.64 12.42
C ALA A 125 -17.24 -7.85 12.31
N GLU A 126 -17.07 -8.85 13.18
CA GLU A 126 -17.95 -10.02 13.21
C GLU A 126 -19.43 -9.63 13.38
N ARG A 127 -20.31 -10.36 12.69
CA ARG A 127 -21.76 -10.15 12.69
C ARG A 127 -22.48 -11.50 12.76
N ASN A 128 -23.67 -11.50 13.35
CA ASN A 128 -24.51 -12.70 13.43
C ASN A 128 -25.11 -13.10 12.08
N SER A 129 -25.34 -12.13 11.20
CA SER A 129 -25.87 -12.32 9.85
C SER A 129 -24.97 -11.67 8.80
N PRO A 130 -24.78 -12.31 7.63
CA PRO A 130 -24.05 -11.71 6.53
C PRO A 130 -24.82 -10.50 5.96
N LEU A 131 -24.08 -9.53 5.41
CA LEU A 131 -24.66 -8.39 4.72
C LEU A 131 -25.33 -8.81 3.40
N ASN A 132 -26.36 -8.06 2.98
CA ASN A 132 -26.95 -8.22 1.66
C ASN A 132 -25.95 -7.74 0.59
N ALA A 133 -25.51 -8.65 -0.29
CA ALA A 133 -24.50 -8.35 -1.30
C ALA A 133 -24.99 -7.33 -2.35
N GLU A 134 -26.29 -7.31 -2.69
CA GLU A 134 -26.85 -6.39 -3.67
C GLU A 134 -26.97 -4.97 -3.10
N SER A 135 -27.51 -4.84 -1.88
CA SER A 135 -27.55 -3.57 -1.16
C SER A 135 -26.16 -3.00 -0.92
N LEU A 136 -25.19 -3.87 -0.58
CA LEU A 136 -23.78 -3.49 -0.41
C LEU A 136 -23.18 -2.97 -1.72
N LYS A 137 -23.36 -3.72 -2.80
CA LYS A 137 -22.88 -3.32 -4.13
C LYS A 137 -23.46 -1.96 -4.52
N LYS A 138 -24.77 -1.79 -4.34
CA LYS A 138 -25.46 -0.53 -4.60
C LYS A 138 -24.88 0.63 -3.78
N PHE A 139 -24.69 0.43 -2.47
CA PHE A 139 -24.13 1.44 -1.59
C PHE A 139 -22.76 1.95 -2.09
N PHE A 140 -21.83 1.05 -2.41
CA PHE A 140 -20.49 1.46 -2.86
C PHE A 140 -20.50 2.05 -4.28
N MET A 141 -21.30 1.52 -5.20
CA MET A 141 -21.48 2.12 -6.53
C MET A 141 -22.01 3.56 -6.42
N ASP A 142 -23.07 3.78 -5.65
CA ASP A 142 -23.69 5.09 -5.47
C ASP A 142 -22.72 6.04 -4.73
N THR A 143 -22.03 5.57 -3.70
CA THR A 143 -21.04 6.37 -2.95
C THR A 143 -19.89 6.80 -3.84
N ILE A 144 -19.31 5.87 -4.61
CA ILE A 144 -18.12 6.17 -5.41
C ILE A 144 -18.43 7.12 -6.56
N THR A 145 -19.58 6.94 -7.20
CA THR A 145 -20.03 7.81 -8.30
C THR A 145 -20.48 9.18 -7.82
N SER A 146 -21.19 9.28 -6.69
CA SER A 146 -21.73 10.57 -6.21
C SER A 146 -20.71 11.37 -5.40
N ARG A 147 -20.08 10.75 -4.39
CA ARG A 147 -19.19 11.44 -3.45
C ARG A 147 -17.81 11.67 -4.06
N TYR A 148 -17.23 10.64 -4.68
CA TYR A 148 -15.89 10.70 -5.27
C TYR A 148 -15.90 11.02 -6.76
N GLN A 149 -17.08 11.16 -7.38
CA GLN A 149 -17.26 11.58 -8.79
C GLN A 149 -16.50 10.72 -9.80
N LEU A 150 -16.22 9.47 -9.44
CA LEU A 150 -15.64 8.53 -10.37
C LEU A 150 -16.72 8.04 -11.32
N ASP A 151 -16.44 8.06 -12.62
CA ASP A 151 -17.33 7.47 -13.61
C ASP A 151 -17.54 5.97 -13.29
N ALA A 152 -18.81 5.54 -13.28
CA ALA A 152 -19.20 4.17 -12.94
C ALA A 152 -18.49 3.12 -13.81
N ARG A 153 -18.09 3.47 -15.03
CA ARG A 153 -17.35 2.58 -15.94
C ARG A 153 -16.01 2.09 -15.38
N TYR A 154 -15.43 2.84 -14.45
CA TYR A 154 -14.16 2.47 -13.81
C TYR A 154 -14.35 1.60 -12.56
N ILE A 155 -15.58 1.39 -12.11
CA ILE A 155 -15.91 0.48 -11.00
C ILE A 155 -16.24 -0.89 -11.59
N THR A 156 -15.22 -1.73 -11.71
CA THR A 156 -15.35 -3.01 -12.43
C THR A 156 -15.94 -4.13 -11.58
N SER A 157 -15.80 -4.05 -10.27
CA SER A 157 -16.33 -5.04 -9.34
C SER A 157 -16.55 -4.46 -7.94
N VAL A 158 -17.61 -4.92 -7.28
CA VAL A 158 -17.83 -4.80 -5.84
C VAL A 158 -18.29 -6.17 -5.36
N LEU A 159 -17.42 -6.88 -4.66
CA LEU A 159 -17.63 -8.25 -4.19
C LEU A 159 -17.74 -8.28 -2.67
N TYR A 160 -18.59 -9.18 -2.19
CA TYR A 160 -18.77 -9.44 -0.77
C TYR A 160 -18.59 -10.94 -0.50
N GLU A 161 -17.55 -11.26 0.25
CA GLU A 161 -17.23 -12.61 0.72
C GLU A 161 -17.01 -12.52 2.23
N ASN A 162 -18.06 -12.75 3.01
CA ASN A 162 -18.06 -12.52 4.47
C ASN A 162 -16.76 -13.01 5.15
N PRO A 163 -16.02 -12.16 5.90
CA PRO A 163 -16.32 -10.76 6.29
C PRO A 163 -15.67 -9.67 5.41
N TYR A 164 -15.25 -10.02 4.20
CA TYR A 164 -14.48 -9.17 3.30
C TYR A 164 -15.34 -8.50 2.23
N ILE A 165 -14.99 -7.25 1.93
CA ILE A 165 -15.57 -6.43 0.88
C ILE A 165 -14.43 -6.00 -0.04
N THR A 166 -14.54 -6.28 -1.34
CA THR A 166 -13.49 -5.98 -2.32
C THR A 166 -14.06 -5.09 -3.42
N ILE A 167 -13.38 -3.98 -3.70
CA ILE A 167 -13.77 -3.03 -4.75
C ILE A 167 -12.63 -2.91 -5.76
N ASP A 168 -12.93 -3.16 -7.03
CA ASP A 168 -11.98 -3.08 -8.13
C ASP A 168 -12.20 -1.82 -8.97
N LEU A 169 -11.23 -0.91 -8.91
CA LEU A 169 -11.19 0.30 -9.73
C LEU A 169 -10.17 0.12 -10.86
N LYS A 170 -10.61 0.22 -12.12
CA LYS A 170 -9.71 0.10 -13.29
C LYS A 170 -9.81 1.32 -14.20
N GLN A 171 -8.68 1.92 -14.54
CA GLN A 171 -8.59 3.09 -15.41
C GLN A 171 -7.22 3.13 -16.10
N ASN A 172 -7.20 2.80 -17.39
CA ASN A 172 -5.98 2.85 -18.20
C ASN A 172 -5.59 4.30 -18.53
N SER A 173 -4.34 4.47 -18.96
CA SER A 173 -3.83 5.76 -19.45
C SER A 173 -4.65 6.32 -20.62
N SER A 174 -5.10 5.47 -21.55
CA SER A 174 -5.93 5.83 -22.71
C SER A 174 -7.35 6.28 -22.36
N ASP A 175 -7.88 5.79 -21.23
CA ASP A 175 -9.30 5.92 -20.92
C ASP A 175 -9.59 7.19 -20.11
N LYS A 176 -8.57 7.79 -19.49
CA LYS A 176 -8.72 8.99 -18.66
C LYS A 176 -9.16 10.18 -19.52
N SER A 177 -10.42 10.57 -19.37
CA SER A 177 -10.94 11.79 -19.97
C SER A 177 -10.19 13.01 -19.45
N LEU A 178 -10.03 14.02 -20.30
CA LEU A 178 -9.43 15.29 -19.91
C LEU A 178 -10.25 15.91 -18.76
N GLY A 179 -9.61 16.12 -17.61
CA GLY A 179 -10.29 16.60 -16.39
C GLY A 179 -11.08 15.54 -15.62
N GLY A 180 -11.02 14.27 -16.03
CA GLY A 180 -11.61 13.14 -15.32
C GLY A 180 -10.89 12.83 -14.01
N VAL A 181 -11.63 12.34 -13.02
CA VAL A 181 -11.11 11.93 -11.72
C VAL A 181 -10.24 10.69 -11.86
N ASP A 182 -9.08 10.69 -11.18
CA ASP A 182 -8.17 9.56 -11.15
C ASP A 182 -8.55 8.53 -10.09
N ILE A 183 -8.49 7.24 -10.41
CA ILE A 183 -8.76 6.17 -9.43
C ILE A 183 -7.83 6.23 -8.20
N ALA A 184 -6.61 6.76 -8.36
CA ALA A 184 -5.67 6.93 -7.25
C ALA A 184 -6.14 8.02 -6.26
N ASP A 185 -6.76 9.08 -6.76
CA ASP A 185 -7.33 10.14 -5.94
C ASP A 185 -8.55 9.60 -5.17
N VAL A 186 -9.45 8.88 -5.88
CA VAL A 186 -10.63 8.25 -5.28
C VAL A 186 -10.24 7.30 -4.16
N ALA A 187 -9.29 6.40 -4.41
CA ALA A 187 -8.83 5.44 -3.41
C ALA A 187 -8.25 6.14 -2.17
N TYR A 188 -7.52 7.24 -2.36
CA TYR A 188 -6.97 8.02 -1.25
C TYR A 188 -8.05 8.75 -0.43
N TYR A 189 -9.01 9.38 -1.10
CA TYR A 189 -10.16 10.00 -0.43
C TYR A 189 -10.99 8.97 0.34
N PHE A 190 -11.27 7.84 -0.30
CA PHE A 190 -12.00 6.72 0.31
C PHE A 190 -11.28 6.21 1.55
N GLU A 191 -9.99 5.90 1.44
CA GLU A 191 -9.17 5.41 2.55
C GLU A 191 -9.18 6.39 3.73
N LYS A 192 -9.06 7.70 3.46
CA LYS A 192 -9.13 8.74 4.49
C LYS A 192 -10.50 8.83 5.13
N ASP A 193 -11.57 8.72 4.35
CA ASP A 193 -12.94 8.77 4.84
C ASP A 193 -13.26 7.59 5.77
N VAL A 194 -12.92 6.36 5.39
CA VAL A 194 -13.20 5.16 6.21
C VAL A 194 -12.34 5.10 7.47
N LYS A 195 -11.20 5.81 7.48
CA LYS A 195 -10.33 5.99 8.66
C LYS A 195 -10.74 7.19 9.54
N GLY A 196 -11.86 7.87 9.25
CA GLY A 196 -12.32 9.05 10.00
C GLY A 196 -11.45 10.30 9.82
N GLN A 197 -10.62 10.33 8.76
CA GLN A 197 -9.69 11.41 8.44
C GLN A 197 -10.13 12.18 7.19
N SER A 198 -11.45 12.35 7.01
CA SER A 198 -12.04 12.93 5.79
C SER A 198 -11.34 14.18 5.31
N ILE A 199 -11.10 14.26 4.00
CA ILE A 199 -10.50 15.43 3.34
C ILE A 199 -11.56 16.49 3.02
N PHE A 200 -12.84 16.11 2.91
CA PHE A 200 -13.94 17.03 2.66
C PHE A 200 -14.10 18.04 3.79
N HIS A 201 -14.50 19.26 3.45
CA HIS A 201 -14.75 20.32 4.43
C HIS A 201 -15.93 19.95 5.34
N ASN A 202 -15.79 20.20 6.65
CA ASN A 202 -16.79 19.92 7.68
C ASN A 202 -17.46 18.53 7.60
N ASN A 203 -16.72 17.52 7.15
CA ASN A 203 -17.23 16.16 6.99
C ASN A 203 -16.48 15.21 7.93
N ALA A 204 -17.23 14.33 8.62
CA ALA A 204 -16.67 13.41 9.62
C ALA A 204 -16.10 12.11 9.02
N GLY A 205 -16.29 11.86 7.72
CA GLY A 205 -15.88 10.63 7.05
C GLY A 205 -17.05 9.93 6.37
N LEU A 206 -16.81 8.68 5.95
CA LEU A 206 -17.84 7.84 5.34
C LEU A 206 -18.44 6.93 6.42
N ASN A 207 -19.75 7.06 6.65
CA ASN A 207 -20.49 6.10 7.45
C ASN A 207 -21.03 5.00 6.54
N VAL A 208 -20.54 3.77 6.70
CA VAL A 208 -20.99 2.62 5.91
C VAL A 208 -22.22 2.03 6.58
N SER A 209 -23.35 2.05 5.88
CA SER A 209 -24.62 1.49 6.36
C SER A 209 -25.27 0.70 5.23
N ILE A 210 -25.53 -0.58 5.48
CA ILE A 210 -26.16 -1.49 4.53
C ILE A 210 -27.52 -1.89 5.10
N ASP A 211 -28.60 -1.68 4.34
CA ASP A 211 -29.98 -1.91 4.78
C ASP A 211 -30.34 -1.20 6.11
N ASN A 212 -29.81 0.01 6.29
CA ASN A 212 -29.92 0.82 7.52
C ASN A 212 -29.16 0.26 8.73
N GLU A 213 -28.37 -0.80 8.56
CA GLU A 213 -27.50 -1.31 9.61
C GLU A 213 -26.07 -0.76 9.47
N PRO A 214 -25.52 -0.10 10.50
CA PRO A 214 -24.16 0.38 10.46
C PRO A 214 -23.17 -0.79 10.37
N VAL A 215 -22.14 -0.62 9.54
CA VAL A 215 -21.07 -1.59 9.33
C VAL A 215 -19.77 -1.00 9.87
N LYS A 216 -19.26 -1.60 10.95
CA LYS A 216 -17.96 -1.25 11.51
C LYS A 216 -16.86 -1.91 10.69
N LEU A 217 -16.03 -1.10 10.02
CA LEU A 217 -14.83 -1.56 9.33
C LEU A 217 -13.67 -1.67 10.33
N GLU A 218 -12.98 -2.81 10.34
CA GLU A 218 -11.84 -3.07 11.22
C GLU A 218 -10.50 -2.91 10.50
N LYS A 219 -10.46 -3.28 9.22
CA LYS A 219 -9.25 -3.22 8.40
C LYS A 219 -9.61 -2.73 7.01
N THR A 220 -8.76 -1.86 6.47
CA THR A 220 -8.81 -1.43 5.07
C THR A 220 -7.40 -1.50 4.51
N VAL A 221 -7.25 -2.22 3.40
CA VAL A 221 -5.98 -2.36 2.66
C VAL A 221 -6.24 -1.95 1.22
N VAL A 222 -5.29 -1.22 0.65
CA VAL A 222 -5.36 -0.79 -0.75
C VAL A 222 -4.17 -1.41 -1.49
N TYR A 223 -4.45 -2.18 -2.52
CA TYR A 223 -3.45 -2.75 -3.41
C TYR A 223 -3.42 -1.98 -4.73
N TYR A 224 -2.23 -1.89 -5.32
CA TYR A 224 -1.99 -1.11 -6.53
C TYR A 224 -1.34 -2.01 -7.57
N VAL A 225 -1.89 -1.99 -8.78
CA VAL A 225 -1.39 -2.75 -9.93
C VAL A 225 -1.05 -1.77 -11.06
N ASP A 226 0.20 -1.81 -11.47
CA ASP A 226 0.79 -0.91 -12.46
C ASP A 226 0.81 -1.52 -13.86
N GLU A 227 0.86 -0.67 -14.90
CA GLU A 227 1.02 -1.09 -16.30
C GLU A 227 2.35 -1.81 -16.56
N ILE A 228 3.38 -1.45 -15.77
CA ILE A 228 4.70 -2.07 -15.79
C ILE A 228 4.99 -2.54 -14.36
N GLY A 229 5.36 -3.82 -14.21
CA GLY A 229 5.66 -4.41 -12.92
C GLY A 229 6.78 -3.70 -12.16
N PRO A 230 6.80 -3.77 -10.82
CA PRO A 230 7.82 -3.11 -10.01
C PRO A 230 9.18 -3.80 -10.13
N GLU A 231 10.24 -3.02 -9.88
CA GLU A 231 11.65 -3.43 -9.96
C GLU A 231 12.26 -3.48 -8.55
N PHE A 232 11.99 -4.56 -7.82
CA PHE A 232 12.65 -4.81 -6.53
C PHE A 232 13.72 -5.87 -6.68
N SER A 233 14.91 -5.61 -6.12
CA SER A 233 15.92 -6.63 -5.95
C SER A 233 15.37 -7.63 -4.94
N MET A 234 15.33 -8.91 -5.32
CA MET A 234 15.08 -10.01 -4.38
C MET A 234 16.22 -10.07 -3.37
N LYS A 235 16.22 -9.23 -2.34
CA LYS A 235 16.92 -9.53 -1.09
C LYS A 235 16.08 -10.56 -0.34
N SER A 236 16.01 -11.76 -0.91
CA SER A 236 15.68 -12.95 -0.13
C SER A 236 16.76 -13.09 0.95
N SER A 237 16.37 -13.46 2.16
CA SER A 237 17.25 -13.67 3.31
C SER A 237 18.20 -14.86 3.08
N THR A 238 19.11 -14.76 2.11
CA THR A 238 20.04 -15.84 1.73
C THR A 238 21.03 -16.15 2.85
N ALA A 239 21.27 -15.22 3.78
CA ALA A 239 22.18 -15.41 4.90
C ALA A 239 21.76 -16.57 5.84
N GLY A 240 20.47 -16.70 6.12
CA GLY A 240 19.96 -17.78 6.98
C GLY A 240 20.07 -19.16 6.33
N ILE A 241 19.77 -19.25 5.04
CA ILE A 241 19.81 -20.51 4.27
C ILE A 241 21.26 -20.97 4.09
N ILE A 242 22.19 -20.06 3.79
CA ILE A 242 23.61 -20.40 3.63
C ILE A 242 24.21 -20.90 4.95
N ALA A 243 23.89 -20.27 6.09
CA ALA A 243 24.38 -20.71 7.40
C ALA A 243 23.93 -22.15 7.73
N VAL A 244 22.66 -22.49 7.47
CA VAL A 244 22.13 -23.83 7.71
C VAL A 244 22.81 -24.87 6.83
N VAL A 245 22.98 -24.58 5.53
CA VAL A 245 23.65 -25.49 4.59
C VAL A 245 25.11 -25.75 5.01
N VAL A 246 25.86 -24.72 5.42
CA VAL A 246 27.25 -24.87 5.87
C VAL A 246 27.34 -25.75 7.11
N VAL A 247 26.46 -25.57 8.11
CA VAL A 247 26.46 -26.39 9.33
C VAL A 247 26.18 -27.86 9.02
N ILE A 248 25.22 -28.14 8.13
CA ILE A 248 24.90 -29.52 7.71
C ILE A 248 26.11 -30.17 7.03
N VAL A 249 26.76 -29.45 6.10
CA VAL A 249 27.94 -29.97 5.39
C VAL A 249 29.08 -30.27 6.38
N ILE A 250 29.36 -29.38 7.33
CA ILE A 250 30.40 -29.60 8.35
C ILE A 250 30.07 -30.83 9.23
N ALA A 251 28.81 -30.98 9.65
CA ALA A 251 28.39 -32.13 10.46
C ALA A 251 28.56 -33.46 9.70
N VAL A 252 28.19 -33.50 8.42
CA VAL A 252 28.36 -34.68 7.56
C VAL A 252 29.84 -35.01 7.37
N VAL A 253 30.68 -34.01 7.09
CA VAL A 253 32.13 -34.21 6.95
C VAL A 253 32.75 -34.73 8.25
N ALA A 254 32.38 -34.16 9.40
CA ALA A 254 32.86 -34.62 10.71
C ALA A 254 32.45 -36.09 10.98
N ALA A 255 31.21 -36.47 10.67
CA ALA A 255 30.73 -37.85 10.82
C ALA A 255 31.51 -38.83 9.92
N ILE A 256 31.79 -38.46 8.66
CA ILE A 256 32.59 -39.26 7.74
C ILE A 256 34.03 -39.41 8.26
N VAL A 257 34.64 -38.34 8.76
CA VAL A 257 36.00 -38.39 9.33
C VAL A 257 36.06 -39.33 10.53
N VAL A 258 35.07 -39.28 11.43
CA VAL A 258 34.98 -40.20 12.58
C VAL A 258 34.84 -41.65 12.10
N LEU A 259 33.96 -41.93 11.14
CA LEU A 259 33.78 -43.29 10.57
C LEU A 259 35.08 -43.83 9.95
N VAL A 260 35.79 -43.02 9.16
CA VAL A 260 37.05 -43.43 8.52
C VAL A 260 38.17 -43.60 9.55
N SER A 261 38.20 -42.78 10.59
CA SER A 261 39.21 -42.85 11.66
C SER A 261 38.99 -44.06 12.57
N SER A 262 37.74 -44.37 12.90
CA SER A 262 37.37 -45.58 13.64
C SER A 262 37.69 -46.85 12.85
N ASN A 263 37.57 -46.82 11.51
CA ASN A 263 37.99 -47.92 10.64
C ASN A 263 39.51 -48.04 10.47
N LYS A 264 40.30 -47.02 10.85
CA LYS A 264 41.77 -47.09 10.87
C LYS A 264 42.33 -47.55 12.22
N GLY A 265 41.50 -47.64 13.26
CA GLY A 265 41.88 -48.09 14.62
C GLY A 265 41.32 -49.44 15.06
N ALA A 266 40.43 -50.07 14.28
CA ALA A 266 39.83 -51.34 14.65
C ALA A 266 40.62 -52.54 14.08
N ASN A 267 41.42 -53.18 14.94
CA ASN A 267 41.80 -54.58 14.78
C ASN A 267 40.52 -55.42 14.68
N PRO A 268 40.36 -56.31 13.69
CA PRO A 268 39.10 -57.02 13.45
C PRO A 268 38.98 -58.19 14.41
N THR A 269 38.64 -57.93 15.67
CA THR A 269 38.20 -58.99 16.58
C THR A 269 37.31 -58.41 17.68
N VAL A 270 36.04 -58.21 17.38
CA VAL A 270 34.91 -58.75 18.17
C VAL A 270 33.69 -58.75 17.24
N LEU A 271 33.48 -59.91 16.61
CA LEU A 271 32.18 -60.29 16.09
C LEU A 271 31.33 -60.74 17.30
N LEU A 272 30.04 -60.39 17.26
CA LEU A 272 28.89 -61.03 17.91
C LEU A 272 28.20 -60.28 19.05
N GLN A 273 26.88 -60.21 18.84
CA GLN A 273 25.75 -59.94 19.75
C GLN A 273 25.43 -58.46 19.95
N PHE A 274 24.23 -57.93 19.70
CA PHE A 274 22.87 -58.45 19.67
C PHE A 274 22.10 -57.72 18.53
N GLY A 275 21.17 -58.28 17.75
CA GLY A 275 20.22 -59.33 18.07
C GLY A 275 18.91 -58.76 18.64
N LYS A 276 17.99 -58.33 17.77
CA LYS A 276 16.52 -58.19 17.97
C LYS A 276 15.99 -57.23 19.05
N GLN A 277 15.21 -56.23 18.61
CA GLN A 277 13.77 -56.04 18.94
C GLN A 277 13.19 -54.88 18.09
N GLN A 278 12.34 -55.19 17.10
CA GLN A 278 10.88 -54.95 17.07
C GLN A 278 10.50 -53.46 17.04
N HIS A 279 10.07 -52.91 15.90
CA HIS A 279 8.67 -52.83 15.45
C HIS A 279 7.69 -52.43 16.57
N THR A 280 7.20 -51.17 16.55
CA THR A 280 5.77 -50.77 16.61
C THR A 280 5.57 -49.24 16.57
N CYS A 281 4.59 -48.81 15.75
CA CYS A 281 3.72 -47.61 15.82
C CYS A 281 4.37 -46.22 15.64
N LEU A 282 4.05 -45.35 14.66
CA LEU A 282 2.77 -44.81 14.12
C LEU A 282 1.87 -44.16 15.20
N ASP A 283 1.57 -42.88 14.95
CA ASP A 283 0.65 -41.93 15.61
C ASP A 283 1.04 -41.24 16.93
N SER A 284 1.45 -39.98 16.81
CA SER A 284 0.87 -38.81 17.51
C SER A 284 1.25 -37.52 16.79
#